data_AF-A0A0D0KRR9-F1
#
_entry.id   AF-A0A0D0KRR9-F1
#
_cell.length_a   1.000
_cell.length_b   1.000
_cell.length_c   1.000
_cell.angle_alpha   90.00
_cell.angle_beta   90.00
_cell.angle_gamma   90.00
#
_symmetry.space_group_name_H-M   'P 1'
#
loop_
_entity.id
_entity.type
_entity.pdbx_description
1 polymer ?
#
loop_
_entity_poly.entity_id
_entity_poly.type
_entity_poly.pdbx_seq_one_letter_code
_entity_poly.pdbx_strand_id
1 'polypeptide(L)'
;MDAGEISVNDYGPSRALALALHSEFGDLDGLAYRSRYNNGEICYAVFDRITIAEFDVEPVSAFVDFRDRVDALMEFYGAVFDTSPPIA
;
A
#
# COMPACT_ATOMS: atom_id res chain seq x y z
N MET A 1 -16.00 5.73 14.57
CA MET A 1 -16.24 5.58 13.11
C MET A 1 -16.32 4.09 12.81
N ASP A 2 -17.43 3.63 12.24
CA ASP A 2 -17.55 2.25 11.74
C ASP A 2 -17.33 2.26 10.24
N ALA A 3 -16.25 1.64 9.79
CA ALA A 3 -16.04 1.34 8.39
C ALA A 3 -16.98 0.19 8.00
N GLY A 4 -17.99 0.47 7.18
CA GLY A 4 -18.92 -0.54 6.66
C GLY A 4 -18.23 -1.48 5.67
N GLU A 5 -18.54 -2.78 5.76
CA GLU A 5 -17.92 -3.87 5.00
C GLU A 5 -18.91 -4.43 3.98
N ILE A 6 -18.51 -4.50 2.70
CA ILE A 6 -19.29 -5.15 1.60
C ILE A 6 -18.53 -6.41 1.12
N SER A 7 -17.80 -7.08 2.01
CA SER A 7 -17.02 -8.27 1.65
C SER A 7 -17.40 -9.49 2.47
N VAL A 8 -17.34 -10.65 1.85
CA VAL A 8 -17.49 -11.97 2.50
C VAL A 8 -16.20 -12.45 3.19
N ASN A 9 -15.12 -11.67 3.13
CA ASN A 9 -13.84 -11.99 3.74
C ASN A 9 -13.72 -11.32 5.12
N ASP A 10 -13.11 -12.00 6.09
CA ASP A 10 -12.83 -11.42 7.40
C ASP A 10 -11.66 -10.43 7.32
N TYR A 11 -11.98 -9.13 7.31
CA TYR A 11 -11.00 -8.05 7.43
C TYR A 11 -10.76 -7.61 8.88
N GLY A 12 -11.32 -8.30 9.87
CA GLY A 12 -11.19 -7.96 11.29
C GLY A 12 -9.75 -7.72 11.75
N PRO A 13 -8.79 -8.62 11.45
CA PRO A 13 -7.39 -8.41 11.81
C PRO A 13 -6.75 -7.20 11.12
N SER A 14 -7.00 -7.01 9.82
CA SER A 14 -6.48 -5.86 9.08
C SER A 14 -7.06 -4.54 9.60
N ARG A 15 -8.35 -4.53 9.94
CA ARG A 15 -9.04 -3.38 10.54
C ARG A 15 -8.49 -3.05 11.93
N ALA A 16 -8.27 -4.06 12.76
CA ALA A 16 -7.70 -3.89 14.10
C ALA A 16 -6.28 -3.28 14.02
N LEU A 17 -5.46 -3.78 13.08
CA LEU A 17 -4.14 -3.22 12.81
C LEU A 17 -4.22 -1.77 12.33
N ALA A 18 -5.06 -1.48 11.33
CA ALA A 18 -5.21 -0.13 10.80
C ALA A 18 -5.68 0.86 11.87
N LEU A 19 -6.58 0.44 12.77
CA LEU A 19 -7.06 1.26 13.88
C LEU A 19 -5.95 1.52 14.92
N ALA A 20 -5.17 0.51 15.28
CA ALA A 20 -4.04 0.67 16.19
C ALA A 20 -3.01 1.65 15.61
N LEU A 21 -2.65 1.48 14.33
CA LEU A 21 -1.71 2.37 13.64
C LEU A 21 -2.23 3.80 13.55
N HIS A 22 -3.52 3.98 13.22
CA HIS A 22 -4.15 5.29 13.19
C HIS A 22 -4.09 5.99 14.55
N SER A 23 -4.37 5.26 15.63
CA SER A 23 -4.47 5.82 16.99
C SER A 23 -3.12 6.05 17.65
N GLU A 24 -2.14 5.18 17.43
CA GLU A 24 -0.85 5.22 18.14
C GLU A 24 0.19 6.07 17.41
N PHE A 25 0.07 6.23 16.09
CA PHE A 25 1.05 6.94 15.26
C PHE A 25 0.37 8.10 14.51
N GLY A 26 0.38 9.27 15.14
CA GLY A 26 -0.21 10.50 14.62
C GLY A 26 0.44 11.03 13.34
N ASP A 27 1.66 10.59 13.07
CA ASP A 27 2.52 10.97 11.94
C ASP A 27 2.44 10.00 10.76
N LEU A 28 1.73 8.87 10.89
CA LEU A 28 1.45 8.00 9.75
C LEU A 28 0.25 8.50 8.97
N ASP A 29 0.44 8.62 7.67
CA ASP A 29 -0.60 9.06 6.72
C ASP A 29 -1.40 7.88 6.14
N GLY A 30 -0.88 6.67 6.27
CA GLY A 30 -1.49 5.47 5.70
C GLY A 30 -0.57 4.26 5.73
N LEU A 31 -0.93 3.25 4.93
CA LEU A 31 -0.32 1.93 4.88
C LEU A 31 -0.12 1.51 3.43
N ALA A 32 1.08 1.01 3.12
CA ALA A 32 1.35 0.26 1.91
C ALA A 32 1.29 -1.24 2.25
N TYR A 33 0.53 -2.02 1.49
CA TYR A 33 0.38 -3.45 1.72
C TYR A 33 0.30 -4.21 0.40
N ARG A 34 0.68 -5.50 0.41
CA ARG A 34 0.60 -6.34 -0.79
C ARG A 34 -0.84 -6.63 -1.16
N SER A 35 -1.16 -6.53 -2.45
CA SER A 35 -2.46 -6.96 -2.97
C SER A 35 -2.66 -8.45 -2.71
N ARG A 36 -3.86 -8.81 -2.28
CA ARG A 36 -4.26 -10.21 -2.11
C ARG A 36 -4.31 -10.97 -3.44
N TYR A 37 -4.54 -10.26 -4.54
CA TYR A 37 -4.78 -10.85 -5.86
C TYR A 37 -3.52 -10.88 -6.74
N ASN A 38 -2.52 -10.06 -6.42
CA ASN A 38 -1.28 -9.99 -7.20
C ASN A 38 -0.10 -9.60 -6.31
N ASN A 39 0.86 -10.51 -6.14
CA ASN A 39 2.06 -10.26 -5.32
C ASN A 39 2.94 -9.13 -5.86
N GLY A 40 2.87 -8.84 -7.17
CA GLY A 40 3.59 -7.74 -7.79
C GLY A 40 2.93 -6.38 -7.58
N GLU A 41 1.73 -6.33 -6.98
CA GLU A 41 1.00 -5.09 -6.76
C GLU A 41 1.01 -4.69 -5.29
N ILE A 42 1.29 -3.41 -5.06
CA ILE A 42 1.18 -2.77 -3.76
C ILE A 42 -0.08 -1.90 -3.77
N CYS A 43 -0.94 -2.13 -2.79
CA CYS A 43 -2.08 -1.29 -2.51
C CYS A 43 -1.72 -0.25 -1.45
N TYR A 44 -2.29 0.94 -1.57
CA TYR A 44 -2.17 2.01 -0.59
C TYR A 44 -3.52 2.26 0.06
N ALA A 45 -3.55 2.32 1.39
CA ALA A 45 -4.70 2.78 2.17
C ALA A 45 -4.28 4.04 2.93
N VAL A 46 -5.01 5.14 2.72
CA VAL A 46 -4.70 6.44 3.32
C VAL A 46 -5.71 6.70 4.43
N PHE A 47 -5.25 7.26 5.54
CA PHE A 47 -6.13 7.65 6.64
C PHE A 47 -6.92 8.91 6.31
N ASP A 48 -8.07 9.05 6.97
CA ASP A 48 -9.02 10.16 6.81
C ASP A 48 -8.48 11.54 7.20
N ARG A 49 -7.32 11.59 7.87
CA ARG A 49 -6.61 12.83 8.21
C ARG A 49 -5.99 13.53 6.99
N ILE A 50 -5.79 12.80 5.88
CA ILE A 50 -5.22 13.31 4.63
C ILE A 50 -6.32 13.61 3.64
N THR A 51 -6.26 14.80 3.08
CA THR A 51 -7.20 15.28 2.07
C THR A 51 -6.65 15.09 0.66
N ILE A 52 -7.54 15.03 -0.33
CA ILE A 52 -7.13 14.90 -1.74
C ILE A 52 -6.24 16.05 -2.21
N ALA A 53 -6.33 17.22 -1.57
CA ALA A 53 -5.51 18.39 -1.88
C ALA A 53 -4.03 18.23 -1.52
N GLU A 54 -3.69 17.23 -0.69
CA GLU A 54 -2.32 16.92 -0.29
C GLU A 54 -1.63 15.94 -1.25
N PHE A 55 -2.36 15.43 -2.26
CA PHE A 55 -1.80 14.57 -3.29
C PHE A 55 -1.44 15.37 -4.54
N ASP A 56 -0.19 15.23 -4.98
CA ASP A 56 0.20 15.58 -6.33
C ASP A 56 -0.29 14.52 -7.32
N VAL A 57 -1.01 14.95 -8.36
CA VAL A 57 -1.47 14.06 -9.42
C VAL A 57 -0.40 14.03 -10.51
N GLU A 58 0.41 12.97 -10.49
CA GLU A 58 1.42 12.71 -11.52
C GLU A 58 0.87 11.81 -12.64
N PRO A 59 1.36 11.94 -13.88
CA PRO A 59 1.02 11.01 -14.96
C PRO A 59 1.36 9.57 -14.59
N VAL A 60 0.38 8.68 -14.73
CA VAL A 60 0.59 7.25 -14.49
C VAL A 60 1.60 6.72 -15.51
N SER A 61 2.69 6.17 -15.01
CA SER A 61 3.69 5.48 -15.83
C SER A 61 4.06 4.16 -15.17
N ALA A 62 4.24 3.12 -15.97
CA ALA A 62 4.55 1.81 -15.41
C ALA A 62 5.99 1.80 -14.87
N PHE A 63 6.23 1.14 -13.73
CA PHE A 63 7.57 0.98 -13.19
C PHE A 63 8.54 0.33 -14.19
N VAL A 64 8.02 -0.54 -15.07
CA VAL A 64 8.80 -1.17 -16.15
C VAL A 64 9.38 -0.16 -17.13
N ASP A 65 8.80 1.04 -17.24
CA ASP A 65 9.29 2.11 -18.11
C ASP A 65 10.47 2.88 -17.47
N PHE A 66 10.73 2.66 -16.17
CA PHE A 66 11.77 3.35 -15.39
C PHE A 66 12.72 2.39 -14.67
N ARG A 67 13.13 1.30 -15.33
CA ARG A 67 13.96 0.23 -14.72
C ARG A 67 15.17 0.75 -13.95
N ASP A 68 15.95 1.66 -14.52
CA ASP A 68 17.16 2.19 -13.87
C ASP A 68 16.86 2.82 -12.50
N ARG A 69 15.73 3.54 -12.40
CA ARG A 69 15.30 4.16 -11.14
C ARG A 69 14.78 3.12 -10.16
N VAL A 70 14.06 2.12 -10.64
CA VAL A 70 13.55 1.02 -9.81
C VAL A 70 14.73 0.22 -9.24
N ASP A 71 15.69 -0.18 -10.08
CA ASP A 71 16.87 -0.93 -9.67
C ASP A 71 17.71 -0.14 -8.65
N ALA A 72 17.89 1.17 -8.84
CA ALA A 72 18.59 2.02 -7.88
C ALA A 72 17.88 2.08 -6.51
N LEU A 73 16.54 2.11 -6.49
CA LEU A 73 15.76 2.07 -5.25
C LEU A 73 15.87 0.69 -4.57
N MET A 74 15.80 -0.39 -5.35
CA MET A 74 15.96 -1.75 -4.86
C MET A 74 17.31 -1.95 -4.18
N GLU A 75 18.39 -1.45 -4.81
CA GLU A 75 19.73 -1.45 -4.23
C GLU A 75 19.81 -0.61 -2.95
N PHE A 76 19.30 0.63 -3.00
CA PHE A 76 19.37 1.55 -1.86
C PHE A 76 18.69 0.99 -0.60
N TYR A 77 17.54 0.33 -0.75
CA TYR A 77 16.80 -0.28 0.37
C TYR A 77 17.22 -1.73 0.68
N GLY A 78 18.18 -2.30 -0.05
CA GLY A 78 18.59 -3.71 0.11
C GLY A 78 17.46 -4.71 -0.15
N ALA A 79 16.51 -4.33 -1.01
CA ALA A 79 15.33 -5.13 -1.31
C ALA A 79 15.59 -6.10 -2.48
N VAL A 80 14.75 -7.12 -2.64
CA VAL A 80 14.82 -8.08 -3.76
C VAL A 80 13.45 -8.16 -4.42
N PHE A 81 13.41 -8.24 -5.74
CA PHE A 81 12.16 -8.44 -6.47
C PHE A 81 11.51 -9.76 -6.08
N ASP A 82 10.21 -9.70 -5.78
CA ASP A 82 9.42 -10.91 -5.61
C ASP A 82 9.28 -11.60 -6.97
N THR A 83 9.76 -12.84 -7.05
CA THR A 83 9.71 -13.69 -8.25
C THR A 83 8.74 -14.85 -8.08
N SER A 84 7.96 -14.87 -6.99
CA SER A 84 6.95 -15.87 -6.74
C SER A 84 5.81 -15.76 -7.77
N PRO A 85 5.14 -16.88 -8.10
CA PRO A 85 3.95 -16.84 -8.92
C PRO A 85 2.83 -16.03 -8.23
N PRO A 86 1.89 -15.44 -9.00
CA PRO A 86 0.73 -14.76 -8.43
C PRO A 86 -0.02 -15.65 -7.43
N ILE A 87 -0.55 -15.06 -6.35
CA ILE A 87 -1.42 -15.78 -5.42
C ILE A 87 -2.73 -16.11 -6.14
N ALA A 88 -3.11 -17.38 -6.10
CA ALA A 88 -4.35 -17.90 -6.67
C ALA A 88 -5.58 -17.62 -5.78
#